data_AF-T0YV40-F1
#
_entry.id   AF-T0YV40-F1
#
_cell.length_a   1.000
_cell.length_b   1.000
_cell.length_c   1.000
_cell.angle_alpha   90.00
_cell.angle_beta   90.00
_cell.angle_gamma   90.00
#
_symmetry.space_group_name_H-M   'P 1'
#
loop_
_entity.id
_entity.type
_entity.pdbx_description
1 polymer ?
#
loop_
_entity_poly.entity_id
_entity_poly.type
_entity_poly.pdbx_seq_one_letter_code
_entity_poly.pdbx_strand_id
1 'polypeptide(L)'
;HLSARGVFVQWLALNQFDPAALQVELRTFRRVFPDAYLFLDGMHLALVGFRQTWAGWSLVEAGQERLGPDQRFEATGGEGVMTWMGRYWGKIPDTPGPVQKEWAPVIDFSLPRLKYSGSALDATLAALWHQRPSLEQAEQDLNLPERQRPEFASAWHATQYLVQSWQDR
;
A
#
# COMPACT_ATOMS: atom_id res chain seq x y z
N HIS A 1 -19.20 -9.40 -3.23
CA HIS A 1 -18.65 -10.52 -2.44
C HIS A 1 -17.32 -10.98 -3.04
N LEU A 2 -16.28 -11.20 -2.23
CA LEU A 2 -15.02 -11.80 -2.69
C LEU A 2 -15.10 -13.33 -2.71
N SER A 3 -14.37 -13.99 -3.61
CA SER A 3 -14.16 -15.44 -3.55
C SER A 3 -13.29 -15.83 -2.34
N ALA A 4 -13.15 -17.12 -2.03
CA ALA A 4 -12.36 -17.58 -0.87
C ALA A 4 -10.92 -17.05 -0.88
N ARG A 5 -10.28 -17.02 -2.06
CA ARG A 5 -8.93 -16.47 -2.30
C ARG A 5 -8.98 -15.07 -2.94
N GLY A 6 -10.08 -14.35 -2.73
CA GLY A 6 -10.29 -13.04 -3.33
C GLY A 6 -9.42 -11.98 -2.67
N VAL A 7 -8.92 -11.06 -3.51
CA VAL A 7 -8.19 -9.86 -3.11
C VAL A 7 -9.08 -8.66 -3.38
N PHE A 8 -9.08 -7.69 -2.48
CA PHE A 8 -9.70 -6.39 -2.69
C PHE A 8 -8.61 -5.31 -2.67
N VAL A 9 -8.69 -4.39 -3.63
CA VAL A 9 -7.75 -3.27 -3.73
C VAL A 9 -8.55 -1.97 -3.78
N GLN A 10 -8.19 -1.02 -2.93
CA GLN A 10 -8.71 0.33 -2.94
C GLN A 10 -7.56 1.31 -3.16
N TRP A 11 -7.73 2.23 -4.11
CA TRP A 11 -6.77 3.29 -4.37
C TRP A 11 -7.20 4.58 -3.69
N LEU A 12 -6.27 5.21 -2.97
CA LEU A 12 -6.43 6.53 -2.36
C LEU A 12 -5.46 7.51 -3.01
N ALA A 13 -5.95 8.70 -3.36
CA ALA A 13 -5.11 9.81 -3.81
C ALA A 13 -4.61 10.59 -2.58
N LEU A 14 -3.31 10.52 -2.26
CA LEU A 14 -2.75 11.06 -1.01
C LEU A 14 -2.92 12.58 -0.86
N ASN A 15 -2.99 13.31 -1.97
CA ASN A 15 -3.24 14.75 -1.98
C ASN A 15 -4.65 15.15 -1.51
N GLN A 16 -5.52 14.17 -1.27
CA GLN A 16 -6.86 14.37 -0.71
C GLN A 16 -6.93 14.01 0.78
N PHE A 17 -5.80 13.71 1.43
CA PHE A 17 -5.78 13.28 2.83
C PHE A 17 -4.79 14.09 3.66
N ASP A 18 -5.22 14.46 4.86
CA ASP A 18 -4.31 14.72 5.96
C ASP A 18 -4.02 13.43 6.74
N PRO A 19 -3.04 13.42 7.67
CA PRO A 19 -2.71 12.22 8.42
C PRO A 19 -3.88 11.65 9.23
N ALA A 20 -4.78 12.50 9.76
CA ALA A 20 -5.87 12.05 10.62
C ALA A 20 -6.97 11.36 9.79
N ALA A 21 -7.35 11.95 8.66
CA ALA A 21 -8.30 11.39 7.71
C ALA A 21 -7.78 10.07 7.14
N LEU A 22 -6.50 10.01 6.74
CA LEU A 22 -5.91 8.77 6.25
C LEU A 22 -5.98 7.65 7.30
N GLN A 23 -5.68 7.95 8.56
CA GLN A 23 -5.75 6.97 9.64
C GLN A 23 -7.17 6.43 9.88
N VAL A 24 -8.23 7.23 9.65
CA VAL A 24 -9.61 6.75 9.69
C VAL A 24 -9.86 5.72 8.59
N GLU A 25 -9.43 5.99 7.36
CA GLU A 25 -9.58 5.07 6.23
C GLU A 25 -8.77 3.79 6.44
N LEU A 26 -7.53 3.89 6.91
CA LEU A 26 -6.68 2.72 7.21
C LEU A 26 -7.32 1.80 8.27
N ARG A 27 -7.80 2.36 9.38
CA ARG A 27 -8.51 1.58 10.41
C ARG A 27 -9.81 0.96 9.89
N THR A 28 -10.55 1.71 9.09
CA THR A 28 -11.80 1.25 8.47
C THR A 28 -11.54 0.06 7.56
N PHE A 29 -10.56 0.18 6.67
CA PHE A 29 -10.17 -0.89 5.75
C PHE A 29 -9.73 -2.14 6.52
N ARG A 30 -8.86 -1.97 7.54
CA ARG A 30 -8.37 -3.06 8.38
C ARG A 30 -9.48 -3.77 9.16
N ARG A 31 -10.53 -3.06 9.57
CA ARG A 31 -11.69 -3.66 10.24
C ARG A 31 -12.42 -4.68 9.36
N VAL A 32 -12.41 -4.49 8.04
CA VAL A 32 -12.97 -5.44 7.06
C VAL A 32 -11.94 -6.47 6.65
N PHE A 33 -10.68 -6.08 6.51
CA PHE A 33 -9.55 -6.92 6.13
C PHE A 33 -8.48 -6.92 7.22
N PRO A 34 -8.55 -7.83 8.21
CA PRO A 34 -7.55 -7.90 9.28
C PRO A 34 -6.12 -8.10 8.78
N ASP A 35 -6.00 -8.72 7.60
CA ASP A 35 -4.75 -8.87 6.87
C ASP A 35 -4.76 -7.93 5.65
N ALA A 36 -4.19 -6.74 5.86
CA ALA A 36 -4.18 -5.66 4.91
C ALA A 36 -2.83 -4.96 4.83
N TYR A 37 -2.48 -4.52 3.63
CA TYR A 37 -1.15 -4.06 3.27
C TYR A 37 -1.20 -2.82 2.40
N LEU A 38 -0.13 -2.03 2.45
CA LEU A 38 0.02 -0.79 1.73
C LEU A 38 1.02 -0.95 0.58
N PHE A 39 0.67 -0.37 -0.56
CA PHE A 39 1.59 -0.19 -1.68
C PHE A 39 1.51 1.26 -2.17
N LEU A 40 2.64 1.91 -2.41
CA LEU A 40 2.69 3.30 -2.86
C LEU A 40 3.17 3.37 -4.32
N ASP A 41 2.37 4.00 -5.16
CA ASP A 41 2.71 4.29 -6.56
C ASP A 41 2.50 5.78 -6.86
N GLY A 42 3.59 6.53 -6.99
CA GLY A 42 3.52 7.98 -7.10
C GLY A 42 2.84 8.59 -5.87
N MET A 43 1.76 9.35 -6.13
CA MET A 43 0.92 9.97 -5.11
C MET A 43 -0.32 9.14 -4.74
N HIS A 44 -0.37 7.87 -5.17
CA HIS A 44 -1.48 6.97 -4.92
C HIS A 44 -1.08 5.86 -3.96
N LEU A 45 -1.91 5.65 -2.95
CA LEU A 45 -1.76 4.56 -1.99
C LEU A 45 -2.79 3.47 -2.29
N ALA A 46 -2.32 2.27 -2.61
CA ALA A 46 -3.14 1.07 -2.69
C ALA A 46 -3.25 0.41 -1.31
N LEU A 47 -4.48 0.17 -0.87
CA LEU A 47 -4.82 -0.64 0.28
C LEU A 47 -5.25 -2.00 -0.25
N VAL A 48 -4.49 -3.03 0.09
CA VAL A 48 -4.70 -4.39 -0.40
C VAL A 48 -5.15 -5.26 0.75
N GLY A 49 -6.36 -5.81 0.64
CA GLY A 49 -6.99 -6.62 1.67
C GLY A 49 -7.32 -8.02 1.15
N PHE A 50 -7.11 -9.02 2.01
CA PHE A 50 -7.33 -10.42 1.66
C PHE A 50 -8.51 -10.99 2.45
N ARG A 51 -9.35 -11.79 1.79
CA ARG A 51 -10.44 -12.51 2.48
C ARG A 51 -9.89 -13.61 3.42
N GLN A 52 -8.79 -14.23 3.03
CA GLN A 52 -8.02 -15.19 3.82
C GLN A 52 -6.65 -14.60 4.14
N THR A 53 -5.84 -15.30 4.94
CA THR A 53 -4.48 -14.86 5.24
C THR A 53 -3.65 -14.68 3.98
N TRP A 54 -2.86 -13.62 3.94
CA TRP A 54 -1.88 -13.34 2.91
C TRP A 54 -0.84 -14.46 2.86
N ALA A 55 -0.66 -15.02 1.66
CA ALA A 55 0.32 -16.09 1.41
C ALA A 55 1.66 -15.54 0.89
N GLY A 56 1.83 -14.22 0.85
CA GLY A 56 3.05 -13.58 0.35
C GLY A 56 3.29 -13.85 -1.14
N TRP A 57 4.57 -13.94 -1.48
CA TRP A 57 5.09 -14.17 -2.81
C TRP A 57 4.43 -15.34 -3.53
N SER A 58 4.09 -16.42 -2.81
CA SER A 58 3.46 -17.61 -3.41
C SER A 58 2.14 -17.31 -4.12
N LEU A 59 1.36 -16.32 -3.65
CA LEU A 59 0.13 -15.89 -4.31
C LEU A 59 0.44 -15.16 -5.62
N VAL A 60 1.46 -14.30 -5.60
CA VAL A 60 1.90 -13.52 -6.75
C VAL A 60 2.47 -14.45 -7.82
N GLU A 61 3.33 -15.38 -7.42
CA GLU A 61 3.93 -16.40 -8.29
C GLU A 61 2.87 -17.27 -8.95
N ALA A 62 1.93 -17.82 -8.18
CA ALA A 62 0.81 -18.59 -8.72
C ALA A 62 -0.11 -17.76 -9.64
N GLY A 63 -0.18 -16.44 -9.44
CA GLY A 63 -0.86 -15.51 -10.35
C GLY A 63 -0.12 -15.36 -11.68
N GLN A 64 1.19 -15.14 -11.63
CA GLN A 64 2.06 -14.99 -12.79
C GLN A 64 2.13 -16.28 -13.62
N GLU A 65 2.22 -17.44 -12.98
CA GLU A 65 2.25 -18.74 -13.66
C GLU A 65 1.03 -19.02 -14.53
N ARG A 66 -0.13 -18.45 -14.16
CA ARG A 66 -1.38 -18.57 -14.92
C ARG A 66 -1.42 -17.70 -16.17
N LEU A 67 -0.49 -16.76 -16.32
CA LEU A 67 -0.41 -15.82 -17.43
C LEU A 67 0.69 -16.23 -18.42
N GLY A 68 0.45 -16.03 -19.71
CA GLY A 68 1.49 -16.12 -20.75
C GLY A 68 2.49 -14.95 -20.67
N PRO A 69 3.68 -15.04 -21.30
CA PRO A 69 4.74 -14.04 -21.18
C PRO A 69 4.28 -12.58 -21.44
N ASP A 70 3.56 -12.34 -22.55
CA ASP A 70 3.06 -11.00 -22.89
C ASP A 70 2.03 -10.51 -21.87
N GLN A 71 1.17 -11.40 -21.38
CA GLN A 71 0.17 -11.07 -20.37
C GLN A 71 0.80 -10.72 -19.03
N ARG A 72 1.95 -11.31 -18.67
CA ARG A 72 2.69 -10.96 -17.44
C ARG A 72 3.23 -9.54 -17.52
N PHE A 73 3.78 -9.17 -18.67
CA PHE A 73 4.29 -7.82 -18.91
C PHE A 73 3.16 -6.78 -18.82
N GLU A 74 2.08 -7.00 -19.57
CA GLU A 74 0.88 -6.14 -19.57
C GLU A 74 0.24 -6.02 -18.18
N ALA A 75 0.14 -7.13 -17.43
CA ALA A 75 -0.43 -7.13 -16.08
C ALA A 75 0.36 -6.26 -15.07
N THR A 76 1.60 -5.93 -15.39
CA THR A 76 2.48 -5.06 -14.58
C THR A 76 2.64 -3.66 -15.16
N GLY A 77 1.88 -3.31 -16.21
CA GLY A 77 2.06 -2.04 -16.92
C GLY A 77 3.42 -1.92 -17.63
N GLY A 78 4.06 -3.05 -17.92
CA GLY A 78 5.40 -3.12 -18.49
C GLY A 78 6.56 -2.88 -17.50
N GLU A 79 6.28 -2.72 -16.21
CA GLU A 79 7.29 -2.40 -15.21
C GLU A 79 7.92 -3.64 -14.57
N GLY A 80 7.27 -4.80 -14.69
CA GLY A 80 7.68 -6.04 -14.04
C GLY A 80 7.14 -6.19 -12.62
N VAL A 81 6.99 -7.45 -12.19
CA VAL A 81 6.36 -7.79 -10.90
C VAL A 81 7.17 -7.29 -9.70
N MET A 82 8.51 -7.31 -9.78
CA MET A 82 9.36 -6.88 -8.67
C MET A 82 9.31 -5.38 -8.46
N THR A 83 9.13 -4.58 -9.51
CA THR A 83 8.89 -3.14 -9.38
C THR A 83 7.64 -2.89 -8.54
N TRP A 84 6.55 -3.60 -8.81
CA TRP A 84 5.33 -3.54 -8.00
C TRP A 84 5.53 -4.03 -6.57
N MET A 85 6.32 -5.08 -6.34
CA MET A 85 6.62 -5.53 -4.98
C MET A 85 7.47 -4.52 -4.22
N GLY A 86 8.44 -3.86 -4.88
CA GLY A 86 9.27 -2.80 -4.30
C GLY A 86 8.47 -1.60 -3.81
N ARG A 87 7.26 -1.41 -4.34
CA ARG A 87 6.27 -0.42 -3.88
C ARG A 87 5.58 -0.80 -2.58
N TYR A 88 5.95 -1.89 -1.91
CA TYR A 88 5.39 -2.26 -0.61
C TYR A 88 5.71 -1.22 0.47
N TRP A 89 4.76 -0.93 1.34
CA TRP A 89 4.86 0.09 2.41
C TRP A 89 4.50 -0.44 3.79
N GLY A 90 4.30 -1.76 3.93
CA GLY A 90 4.05 -2.39 5.21
C GLY A 90 2.60 -2.84 5.39
N LYS A 91 2.40 -3.59 6.46
CA LYS A 91 1.07 -3.97 6.95
C LYS A 91 0.35 -2.74 7.52
N ILE A 92 -0.96 -2.65 7.31
CA ILE A 92 -1.78 -1.63 7.99
C ILE A 92 -1.83 -2.00 9.48
N PRO A 93 -1.33 -1.15 10.40
CA PRO A 93 -1.26 -1.46 11.82
C PRO A 93 -2.64 -1.43 12.46
N ASP A 94 -2.79 -2.17 13.56
CA ASP A 94 -3.98 -2.09 14.39
C ASP A 94 -3.85 -0.90 15.35
N THR A 95 -4.49 0.21 15.00
CA THR A 95 -4.47 1.43 15.81
C THR A 95 -5.88 1.72 16.36
N PRO A 96 -6.00 2.19 17.62
CA PRO A 96 -7.28 2.63 18.14
C PRO A 96 -7.72 3.92 17.45
N GLY A 97 -9.04 4.15 17.38
CA GLY A 97 -9.60 5.40 16.89
C GLY A 97 -10.91 5.25 16.11
N PRO A 98 -11.43 6.36 15.56
CA PRO A 98 -12.66 6.34 14.79
C PRO A 98 -12.49 5.57 13.47
N VAL A 99 -13.57 4.91 13.05
CA VAL A 99 -13.72 4.18 11.79
C VAL A 99 -15.01 4.62 11.11
N GLN A 100 -15.07 4.56 9.79
CA GLN A 100 -16.30 4.82 9.05
C GLN A 100 -17.39 3.82 9.45
N LYS A 101 -18.60 4.32 9.66
CA LYS A 101 -19.81 3.53 9.90
C LYS A 101 -20.95 4.13 9.10
N GLU A 102 -21.80 3.28 8.53
CA GLU A 102 -22.95 3.72 7.73
C GLU A 102 -23.87 4.67 8.52
N TRP A 103 -24.15 4.33 9.78
CA TRP A 103 -25.05 5.10 10.65
C TRP A 103 -24.35 6.19 11.48
N ALA A 104 -23.04 6.34 11.34
CA ALA A 104 -22.24 7.34 12.04
C ALA A 104 -20.95 7.60 11.25
N PRO A 105 -21.04 8.23 10.06
CA PRO A 105 -19.89 8.48 9.22
C PRO A 105 -18.93 9.47 9.90
N VAL A 106 -17.64 9.24 9.72
CA VAL A 106 -16.62 10.22 10.10
C VAL A 106 -16.50 11.21 8.94
N ILE A 107 -17.12 12.37 9.12
CA ILE A 107 -17.12 13.42 8.10
C ILE A 107 -15.95 14.36 8.36
N ASP A 108 -15.05 14.46 7.38
CA ASP A 108 -13.99 15.46 7.37
C ASP A 108 -14.44 16.71 6.60
N PHE A 109 -14.45 17.84 7.28
CA PHE A 109 -14.79 19.16 6.72
C PHE A 109 -13.55 19.96 6.30
N SER A 110 -12.34 19.42 6.49
CA SER A 110 -11.08 20.09 6.20
C SER A 110 -10.68 19.99 4.72
N LEU A 111 -11.23 19.03 3.96
CA LEU A 111 -10.94 18.76 2.55
C LEU A 111 -10.91 20.00 1.63
N PRO A 112 -11.86 20.96 1.72
CA PRO A 112 -11.81 22.18 0.90
C PRO A 112 -10.60 23.07 1.23
N ARG A 113 -10.09 22.99 2.46
CA ARG A 113 -8.95 23.78 2.95
C ARG A 113 -7.61 23.09 2.70
N LEU A 114 -7.61 21.76 2.60
CA LEU A 114 -6.43 20.93 2.34
C LEU A 114 -5.65 21.38 1.10
N LYS A 115 -6.34 21.80 0.02
CA LYS A 115 -5.71 22.33 -1.20
C LYS A 115 -4.91 23.62 -0.97
N TYR A 116 -5.25 24.39 0.06
CA TYR A 116 -4.59 25.67 0.39
C TYR A 116 -3.55 25.52 1.50
N SER A 117 -3.59 24.42 2.26
CA SER A 117 -2.56 24.05 3.24
C SER A 117 -1.60 23.04 2.62
N GLY A 118 -0.57 23.51 1.91
CA GLY A 118 0.43 22.66 1.27
C GLY A 118 1.11 21.66 2.23
N SER A 119 1.08 21.92 3.54
CA SER A 119 1.69 21.09 4.59
C SER A 119 1.02 19.74 4.83
N ALA A 120 -0.23 19.54 4.40
CA ALA A 120 -0.96 18.32 4.76
C ALA A 120 -0.44 17.08 4.02
N LEU A 121 -0.07 17.24 2.73
CA LEU A 121 0.48 16.14 1.95
C LEU A 121 1.86 15.73 2.47
N ASP A 122 2.73 16.70 2.75
CA ASP A 122 4.07 16.45 3.28
C ASP A 122 4.01 15.74 4.63
N ALA A 123 3.09 16.18 5.51
CA ALA A 123 2.83 15.52 6.79
C ALA A 123 2.32 14.08 6.60
N THR A 124 1.44 13.84 5.62
CA THR A 124 0.93 12.49 5.30
C THR A 124 2.06 11.59 4.79
N LEU A 125 2.89 12.07 3.86
CA LEU A 125 4.04 11.32 3.34
C LEU A 125 5.08 11.04 4.43
N ALA A 126 5.38 12.01 5.29
CA ALA A 126 6.28 11.83 6.43
C ALA A 126 5.74 10.80 7.42
N ALA A 127 4.45 10.84 7.73
CA ALA A 127 3.80 9.86 8.61
C ALA A 127 3.87 8.43 8.03
N LEU A 128 3.56 8.28 6.75
CA LEU A 128 3.70 6.99 6.06
C LEU A 128 5.18 6.53 6.07
N TRP A 129 6.12 7.46 5.87
CA TRP A 129 7.54 7.13 5.79
C TRP A 129 8.05 6.58 7.12
N HIS A 130 7.65 7.19 8.23
CA HIS A 130 7.96 6.69 9.57
C HIS A 130 7.37 5.32 9.86
N GLN A 131 6.29 4.94 9.17
CA GLN A 131 5.65 3.64 9.31
C GLN A 131 6.26 2.57 8.39
N ARG A 132 6.99 2.96 7.34
CA ARG A 132 7.55 2.03 6.35
C ARG A 132 8.48 1.03 7.05
N PRO A 133 8.32 -0.28 6.83
CA PRO A 133 9.14 -1.28 7.49
C PRO A 133 10.60 -1.24 7.01
N SER A 134 11.49 -1.92 7.74
CA SER A 134 12.83 -2.21 7.23
C SER A 134 12.76 -3.14 6.00
N LEU A 135 13.82 -3.18 5.19
CA LEU A 135 13.90 -4.12 4.07
C LEU A 135 13.71 -5.57 4.54
N GLU A 136 14.37 -5.95 5.64
CA GLU A 136 14.26 -7.30 6.22
C GLU A 136 12.82 -7.63 6.63
N GLN A 137 12.12 -6.69 7.31
CA GLN A 137 10.73 -6.89 7.69
C GLN A 137 9.83 -6.97 6.44
N ALA A 138 10.09 -6.18 5.41
CA ALA A 138 9.36 -6.24 4.15
C ALA A 138 9.54 -7.59 3.43
N GLU A 139 10.76 -8.14 3.41
CA GLU A 139 11.01 -9.48 2.88
C GLU A 139 10.25 -10.56 3.64
N GLN A 140 10.17 -10.44 4.96
CA GLN A 140 9.41 -11.35 5.83
C GLN A 140 7.91 -11.22 5.60
N ASP A 141 7.37 -9.99 5.57
CA ASP A 141 5.94 -9.73 5.38
C ASP A 141 5.44 -10.20 4.00
N LEU A 142 6.31 -10.08 2.98
CA LEU A 142 6.03 -10.57 1.63
C LEU A 142 6.37 -12.06 1.47
N ASN A 143 6.91 -12.72 2.49
CA ASN A 143 7.35 -14.12 2.46
C ASN A 143 8.21 -14.42 1.21
N LEU A 144 9.21 -13.57 0.95
CA LEU A 144 10.05 -13.67 -0.25
C LEU A 144 11.08 -14.81 -0.10
N PRO A 145 11.13 -15.75 -1.06
CA PRO A 145 12.19 -16.74 -1.08
C PRO A 145 13.55 -16.08 -1.38
N GLU A 146 14.64 -16.70 -0.91
CA GLU A 146 16.00 -16.13 -1.01
C GLU A 146 16.39 -15.72 -2.43
N ARG A 147 15.93 -16.47 -3.44
CA ARG A 147 16.19 -16.21 -4.85
C ARG A 147 15.64 -14.86 -5.33
N GLN A 148 14.53 -14.40 -4.77
CA GLN A 148 13.86 -13.17 -5.19
C GLN A 148 14.36 -11.93 -4.43
N ARG A 149 15.03 -12.11 -3.28
CA ARG A 149 15.46 -11.01 -2.40
C ARG A 149 16.37 -9.98 -3.08
N PRO A 150 17.38 -10.35 -3.89
CA PRO A 150 18.27 -9.35 -4.50
C PRO A 150 17.56 -8.39 -5.47
N GLU A 151 16.63 -8.92 -6.26
CA GLU A 151 15.84 -8.12 -7.22
C GLU A 151 14.82 -7.26 -6.47
N PHE A 152 14.16 -7.82 -5.46
CA PHE A 152 13.25 -7.08 -4.59
C PHE A 152 13.96 -5.93 -3.85
N ALA A 153 15.12 -6.18 -3.25
CA ALA A 153 15.90 -5.15 -2.54
C ALA A 153 16.23 -3.96 -3.46
N SER A 154 16.59 -4.25 -4.71
CA SER A 154 16.85 -3.22 -5.72
C SER A 154 15.61 -2.37 -6.00
N ALA A 155 14.44 -3.01 -6.22
CA ALA A 155 13.18 -2.32 -6.44
C ALA A 155 12.68 -1.54 -5.20
N TRP A 156 12.90 -2.09 -4.01
CA TRP A 156 12.60 -1.48 -2.72
C TRP A 156 13.38 -0.18 -2.50
N HIS A 157 14.68 -0.20 -2.80
CA HIS A 157 15.54 0.99 -2.73
C HIS A 157 15.19 2.00 -3.81
N ALA A 158 14.86 1.58 -5.03
CA ALA A 158 14.41 2.49 -6.08
C ALA A 158 13.17 3.30 -5.65
N THR A 159 12.17 2.61 -5.07
CA THR A 159 10.98 3.25 -4.49
C THR A 159 11.35 4.21 -3.36
N GLN A 160 12.30 3.80 -2.51
CA GLN A 160 12.80 4.63 -1.41
C GLN A 160 13.38 5.96 -1.92
N TYR A 161 14.30 5.90 -2.88
CA TYR A 161 14.96 7.08 -3.43
C TYR A 161 13.98 8.02 -4.15
N LEU A 162 13.02 7.44 -4.87
CA LEU A 162 11.97 8.23 -5.54
C LEU A 162 11.20 9.08 -4.52
N VAL A 163 10.78 8.50 -3.41
CA VAL A 163 9.98 9.20 -2.40
C VAL A 163 10.81 10.23 -1.63
N GLN A 164 12.07 9.91 -1.31
CA GLN A 164 12.99 10.87 -0.69
C GLN A 164 13.21 12.10 -1.57
N SER A 165 13.27 11.92 -2.89
CA SER A 165 13.42 13.03 -3.84
C SER A 165 12.25 14.02 -3.83
N TRP A 166 11.10 13.64 -3.27
CA TRP A 166 9.95 14.53 -3.10
C TRP A 166 9.98 15.27 -1.76
N GLN A 167 10.68 14.74 -0.76
CA GLN A 167 10.80 15.34 0.59
C GLN A 167 11.95 16.37 0.66
N ASP A 168 12.98 16.21 -0.16
CA ASP A 168 14.12 17.13 -0.22
C ASP A 168 13.86 18.40 -1.09
N ARG A 169 12.59 18.74 -1.35
CA ARG A 169 12.17 19.95 -2.09
C ARG A 169 11.39 20.90 -1.20
#